data_AF-A0A2N7XF98-F1
#
_entry.id   AF-A0A2N7XF98-F1
#
_cell.length_a   1.000
_cell.length_b   1.000
_cell.length_c   1.000
_cell.angle_alpha   90.00
_cell.angle_beta   90.00
_cell.angle_gamma   90.00
#
_symmetry.space_group_name_H-M   'P 1'
#
loop_
_entity.id
_entity.type
_entity.pdbx_description
1 polymer ?
#
loop_
_entity_poly.entity_id
_entity_poly.type
_entity_poly.pdbx_seq_one_letter_code
_entity_poly.pdbx_strand_id
1 'polypeptide(L)' 'MDLQECAEQRLGVAKGLLSSLATITISTAHAEEISKFADAAYLLLEDASDLFKAAHRAAKREGAGHGI' A
#
# COMPACT_ATOMS: atom_id res chain seq x y z
N MET A 1 -11.30 8.17 -9.88
CA MET A 1 -10.61 7.52 -8.76
C MET A 1 -9.59 8.52 -8.25
N ASP A 2 -9.72 8.93 -6.99
CA ASP A 2 -8.81 9.87 -6.35
C ASP A 2 -7.48 9.18 -5.97
N LEU A 3 -6.37 9.92 -5.91
CA LEU A 3 -5.06 9.37 -5.52
C LEU A 3 -5.10 8.82 -4.10
N GLN A 4 -5.86 9.46 -3.21
CA GLN A 4 -6.07 8.97 -1.85
C GLN A 4 -6.84 7.64 -1.85
N GLU A 5 -7.93 7.55 -2.60
CA GLU A 5 -8.73 6.31 -2.74
C GLU A 5 -7.88 5.16 -3.29
N CYS A 6 -7.02 5.43 -4.27
CA CYS A 6 -6.09 4.44 -4.82
C CYS A 6 -5.05 3.99 -3.77
N ALA A 7 -4.49 4.93 -3.00
CA ALA A 7 -3.56 4.62 -1.92
C ALA A 7 -4.20 3.72 -0.84
N GLU A 8 -5.44 4.02 -0.46
CA GLU A 8 -6.22 3.25 0.52
C GLU A 8 -6.50 1.83 0.02
N GLN A 9 -6.84 1.66 -1.26
CA GLN A 9 -7.03 0.35 -1.87
C GLN A 9 -5.72 -0.47 -1.84
N ARG A 10 -4.60 0.11 -2.26
CA ARG A 10 -3.29 -0.56 -2.25
C ARG A 10 -2.86 -0.97 -0.85
N LEU A 11 -3.06 -0.09 0.14
CA LEU A 11 -2.84 -0.40 1.55
C LEU A 11 -3.76 -1.52 2.04
N GLY A 12 -5.03 -1.52 1.62
CA GLY A 12 -5.98 -2.57 1.96
C GLY A 12 -5.54 -3.95 1.45
N VAL A 13 -5.10 -4.04 0.20
CA VAL A 13 -4.59 -5.30 -0.37
C VAL A 13 -3.33 -5.75 0.37
N ALA A 14 -2.38 -4.85 0.65
CA ALA A 14 -1.18 -5.18 1.43
C ALA A 14 -1.52 -5.75 2.81
N LYS A 15 -2.45 -5.11 3.54
CA LYS A 15 -2.92 -5.60 4.85
C LYS A 15 -3.56 -6.99 4.74
N GLY A 16 -4.35 -7.22 3.68
CA GLY A 16 -4.93 -8.53 3.40
C GLY A 16 -3.86 -9.61 3.19
N LEU A 17 -2.84 -9.32 2.37
CA LEU A 17 -1.73 -10.25 2.12
C LEU A 17 -0.94 -10.56 3.39
N LEU A 18 -0.63 -9.56 4.22
CA LEU A 18 0.09 -9.76 5.48
C LEU A 18 -0.76 -10.54 6.50
N SER A 19 -2.08 -10.31 6.53
CA SER A 19 -2.99 -11.08 7.37
C SER A 19 -3.04 -12.54 6.93
N SER A 20 -3.13 -12.79 5.62
CA SER A 20 -3.04 -14.15 5.07
C SER A 20 -1.70 -14.79 5.43
N LEU A 21 -0.59 -14.08 5.27
CA LEU A 21 0.75 -14.55 5.64
C LEU A 21 0.85 -14.94 7.12
N ALA A 22 0.27 -14.13 8.02
CA ALA A 22 0.26 -14.40 9.45
C ALA A 22 -0.54 -15.66 9.83
N THR A 23 -1.50 -16.07 9.00
CA THR A 23 -2.26 -17.33 9.19
C THR A 23 -1.60 -18.55 8.57
N ILE A 24 -0.56 -18.37 7.74
CA ILE A 24 0.18 -19.49 7.16
C ILE A 24 1.03 -20.15 8.25
N THR A 25 0.73 -21.41 8.55
CA THR A 25 1.56 -22.22 9.43
C THR A 25 2.89 -22.49 8.74
N ILE A 26 3.98 -22.02 9.34
CA ILE A 26 5.36 -22.15 8.80
C ILE A 26 5.75 -23.61 8.53
N SER A 27 5.08 -24.58 9.16
CA SER A 27 5.30 -26.01 8.94
C SER A 27 4.79 -26.54 7.59
N THR A 28 3.93 -25.81 6.87
CA THR A 28 3.30 -26.29 5.63
C THR A 28 3.64 -25.47 4.39
N ALA A 29 4.08 -24.22 4.55
CA ALA A 29 4.41 -23.37 3.41
C ALA A 29 5.89 -23.42 3.07
N HIS A 30 6.20 -23.47 1.78
CA HIS A 30 7.58 -23.36 1.34
C HIS A 30 8.07 -21.93 1.58
N ALA A 31 9.31 -21.77 2.03
CA ALA A 31 9.91 -20.46 2.30
C ALA A 31 9.81 -19.51 1.09
N GLU A 32 9.84 -20.06 -0.13
CA GLU A 32 9.64 -19.30 -1.38
C GLU A 32 8.25 -18.65 -1.47
N GLU A 33 7.20 -19.33 -1.03
CA GLU A 33 5.84 -18.79 -1.03
C GLU A 33 5.71 -17.66 -0.01
N ILE A 34 6.27 -17.85 1.19
CA ILE A 34 6.32 -16.83 2.24
C ILE A 34 7.02 -15.56 1.72
N SER A 35 8.18 -15.72 1.05
CA SER A 35 8.90 -14.59 0.46
C SER A 35 8.09 -13.88 -0.62
N LYS A 36 7.39 -14.60 -1.51
CA LYS A 36 6.54 -13.99 -2.55
C LYS A 36 5.41 -13.15 -1.96
N PHE A 37 4.76 -13.64 -0.89
CA PHE A 37 3.72 -12.87 -0.19
C PHE A 37 4.29 -11.61 0.46
N ALA A 38 5.45 -11.72 1.11
CA ALA A 38 6.13 -10.59 1.73
C ALA A 38 6.55 -9.53 0.69
N ASP A 39 7.14 -9.94 -0.43
CA ASP A 39 7.56 -9.06 -1.52
C ASP A 39 6.36 -8.33 -2.15
N ALA A 40 5.26 -9.06 -2.41
CA ALA A 40 4.05 -8.46 -2.95
C ALA A 40 3.43 -7.43 -1.98
N ALA A 41 3.40 -7.75 -0.69
CA ALA A 41 2.93 -6.82 0.34
C ALA A 41 3.83 -5.58 0.43
N TYR A 42 5.15 -5.76 0.36
CA TYR A 42 6.11 -4.67 0.37
C TYR A 42 5.89 -3.70 -0.80
N LEU A 43 5.78 -4.20 -2.02
CA LEU A 43 5.57 -3.36 -3.21
C LEU A 43 4.24 -2.58 -3.14
N LEU A 44 3.19 -3.20 -2.62
CA LEU A 44 1.89 -2.53 -2.43
C LEU A 44 1.96 -1.43 -1.36
N LEU A 45 2.76 -1.62 -0.30
CA LEU A 45 2.98 -0.60 0.72
C LEU A 45 3.80 0.58 0.18
N GLU A 46 4.83 0.32 -0.64
CA GLU A 46 5.58 1.39 -1.32
C GLU A 46 4.67 2.19 -2.24
N ASP A 47 3.89 1.52 -3.09
CA ASP A 47 2.95 2.16 -4.02
C ASP A 47 1.92 3.01 -3.25
N ALA A 48 1.30 2.46 -2.21
CA ALA A 48 0.38 3.22 -1.35
C ALA A 48 1.03 4.45 -0.73
N SER A 49 2.26 4.31 -0.22
CA SER A 49 3.01 5.41 0.40
C SER A 49 3.27 6.54 -0.61
N ASP A 50 3.67 6.20 -1.82
CA ASP A 50 3.94 7.19 -2.86
C ASP A 50 2.68 7.87 -3.38
N LEU A 51 1.57 7.14 -3.47
CA LEU A 51 0.26 7.69 -3.79
C LEU A 51 -0.22 8.66 -2.70
N PHE A 52 -0.08 8.33 -1.41
CA PHE A 52 -0.42 9.26 -0.32
C PHE A 52 0.45 10.54 -0.37
N LYS A 53 1.75 10.40 -0.60
CA LYS A 53 2.64 11.57 -0.78
C LYS A 53 2.21 12.41 -1.99
N ALA A 54 1.82 11.77 -3.09
CA ALA A 54 1.35 12.46 -4.30
C ALA A 54 0.03 13.20 -4.04
N ALA A 55 -0.95 12.55 -3.41
CA ALA A 55 -2.22 13.16 -3.01
C ALA A 55 -1.99 14.37 -2.10
N HIS A 56 -1.12 14.23 -1.09
CA HIS A 56 -0.76 15.34 -0.20
C HIS A 56 -0.12 16.51 -0.94
N ARG A 57 0.80 16.24 -1.87
CA ARG A 57 1.43 17.27 -2.71
C ARG A 57 0.40 17.96 -3.62
N ALA A 58 -0.56 17.23 -4.17
CA ALA A 58 -1.63 17.79 -4.98
C ALA A 58 -2.52 18.73 -4.15
N ALA A 59 -3.02 18.27 -3.01
CA ALA A 59 -3.85 19.07 -2.10
C ALA A 59 -3.14 20.35 -1.63
N LYS A 60 -1.82 20.27 -1.34
CA LYS A 60 -1.03 21.45 -0.95
C LYS A 60 -0.92 22.48 -2.08
N ARG A 61 -0.80 22.04 -3.34
CA ARG A 61 -0.76 22.94 -4.50
C ARG A 61 -2.11 23.63 -4.72
N GLU A 62 -3.19 22.90 -4.59
CA GLU A 62 -4.55 23.45 -4.70
C GLU A 62 -4.83 24.48 -3.60
N GLY A 63 -4.41 24.21 -2.36
CA GLY A 63 -4.52 25.15 -1.25
C GLY A 63 -3.63 26.40 -1.38
N ALA A 64 -2.47 26.29 -2.04
CA ALA A 64 -1.58 27.43 -2.30
C ALA A 64 -2.04 28.32 -3.46
N GLY A 65 -2.87 27.80 -4.37
CA GLY A 65 -3.43 28.55 -5.50
C GLY A 65 -4.67 29.40 -5.17
N HIS A 66 -5.20 29.30 -3.95
CA HIS A 66 -6.41 30.02 -3.50
C HIS A 66 -6.12 31.20 -2.55
N GLY A 67 -4.86 31.52 -2.31
CA GLY A 67 -4.45 32.74 -1.61
C GLY A 67 -4.11 33.83 -2.62
N ILE A 68 -5.08 34.68 -2.96
CA ILE A 68 -4.85 36.03 -3.50
C ILE A 68 -4.62 36.96 -2.31
#